data_AF-A0A2S8WGI6-F1
#
_entry.id   AF-A0A2S8WGI6-F1
#
_cell.length_a   1.000
_cell.length_b   1.000
_cell.length_c   1.000
_cell.angle_alpha   90.00
_cell.angle_beta   90.00
_cell.angle_gamma   90.00
#
_symmetry.space_group_name_H-M   'P 1'
#
loop_
_entity.id
_entity.type
_entity.pdbx_description
1 polymer ?
#
loop_
_entity_poly.entity_id
_entity_poly.type
_entity_poly.pdbx_seq_one_letter_code
_entity_poly.pdbx_strand_id
1 'polypeptide(L)' 'MPHPIGSIQLAGGEGERRIRVGNYRVVYEVIDDQLIILVLRVGHHREIYG' A
#
# COMPACT_ATOMS: atom_id res chain seq x y z
N MET A 1 -10.56 -10.82 -5.22
CA MET A 1 -9.26 -10.24 -5.62
C MET A 1 -8.48 -9.90 -4.36
N PRO A 2 -7.14 -10.15 -4.31
CA PRO A 2 -6.39 -10.32 -3.07
C PRO A 2 -5.96 -8.98 -2.50
N HIS A 3 -6.92 -8.22 -2.01
CA HIS A 3 -6.65 -7.03 -1.24
C HIS A 3 -6.75 -7.41 0.23
N PRO A 4 -5.64 -7.33 0.99
CA PRO A 4 -5.72 -7.60 2.42
C PRO A 4 -6.71 -6.62 3.05
N ILE A 5 -7.45 -7.10 4.05
CA ILE A 5 -8.46 -6.31 4.74
C ILE A 5 -7.82 -5.02 5.28
N GLY A 6 -8.47 -3.88 5.06
CA GLY A 6 -7.98 -2.56 5.48
C GLY A 6 -7.02 -1.89 4.50
N SER A 7 -6.83 -2.44 3.31
CA SER A 7 -6.17 -1.75 2.21
C SER A 7 -7.07 -0.70 1.55
N ILE A 8 -6.54 0.49 1.31
CA ILE A 8 -7.24 1.64 0.75
C ILE A 8 -6.50 2.10 -0.50
N GLN A 9 -7.22 2.28 -1.61
CA GLN A 9 -6.64 2.86 -2.83
C GLN A 9 -6.31 4.34 -2.61
N LEU A 10 -5.16 4.78 -3.08
CA LEU A 10 -4.74 6.18 -3.01
C LEU A 10 -5.52 7.03 -4.01
N ALA A 11 -5.95 8.22 -3.59
CA ALA A 11 -6.61 9.16 -4.47
C ALA A 11 -5.58 9.85 -5.38
N GLY A 12 -5.90 9.97 -6.67
CA GLY A 12 -5.06 10.67 -7.66
C GLY A 12 -3.82 9.91 -8.13
N GLY A 13 -3.69 8.63 -7.78
CA GLY A 13 -2.68 7.71 -8.35
C GLY A 13 -3.25 6.82 -9.47
N GLU A 14 -2.42 5.94 -10.00
CA GLU A 14 -2.74 5.02 -11.10
C GLU A 14 -3.37 3.69 -10.62
N GLY A 15 -3.58 3.53 -9.32
CA GLY A 15 -4.11 2.30 -8.75
C GLY A 15 -3.39 1.83 -7.49
N GLU A 16 -2.39 2.57 -7.04
CA GLU A 16 -1.63 2.23 -5.84
C GLU A 16 -2.53 2.17 -4.61
N ARG A 17 -2.20 1.23 -3.73
CA ARG A 17 -2.94 0.95 -2.50
C ARG A 17 -2.04 1.13 -1.31
N ARG A 18 -2.64 1.49 -0.19
CA ARG A 18 -1.97 1.63 1.10
C ARG A 18 -2.60 0.71 2.14
N ILE A 19 -1.75 0.06 2.92
CA ILE A 19 -2.17 -0.74 4.08
C ILE A 19 -1.35 -0.39 5.32
N ARG A 20 -1.96 -0.53 6.50
CA ARG A 20 -1.27 -0.43 7.79
C ARG A 20 -0.79 -1.81 8.22
N VAL A 21 0.50 -1.94 8.49
CA VAL A 21 1.11 -3.15 9.06
C VAL A 21 1.83 -2.76 10.34
N GLY A 22 1.19 -3.03 11.48
CA GLY A 22 1.66 -2.58 12.79
C GLY A 22 1.86 -1.06 12.82
N ASN A 23 3.13 -0.64 12.95
CA ASN A 23 3.52 0.76 13.01
C ASN A 23 3.94 1.35 11.65
N TYR A 24 3.79 0.62 10.55
CA TYR A 24 4.19 1.06 9.22
C TYR A 24 2.99 1.26 8.31
N ARG A 25 3.16 2.14 7.33
CA ARG A 25 2.32 2.24 6.15
C ARG A 25 3.11 1.71 4.96
N VAL A 26 2.50 0.80 4.22
CA VAL A 26 3.05 0.23 2.99
C VAL A 26 2.22 0.74 1.84
N VAL A 27 2.87 1.31 0.82
CA VAL A 27 2.25 1.63 -0.48
C VAL A 27 2.69 0.56 -1.47
N TYR A 28 1.73 -0.04 -2.14
CA TYR A 28 1.96 -1.15 -3.06
C TYR A 28 1.00 -1.10 -4.25
N GLU A 29 1.38 -1.78 -5.32
CA GLU A 29 0.56 -2.03 -6.49
C GLU A 29 0.38 -3.54 -6.67
N VAL A 30 -0.79 -3.95 -7.18
CA VAL A 30 -1.05 -5.35 -7.54
C VAL A 30 -1.00 -5.44 -9.06
N ILE A 31 -0.11 -6.27 -9.57
CA ILE A 31 -0.04 -6.59 -10.99
C ILE A 31 -0.71 -7.95 -11.18
N ASP A 32 -2.03 -7.91 -11.43
CA ASP A 32 -2.93 -9.07 -11.37
C ASP A 32 -2.59 -10.16 -12.41
N ASP A 33 -2.07 -9.78 -13.58
CA ASP A 33 -1.73 -10.70 -14.68
C ASP A 33 -0.49 -11.57 -14.38
N GLN A 34 0.33 -11.17 -13.40
CA GLN A 34 1.60 -11.81 -13.07
C GLN A 34 1.65 -12.34 -11.62
N LEU A 35 0.57 -12.18 -10.83
CA LEU A 35 0.54 -12.48 -9.39
C LEU A 35 1.67 -11.76 -8.62
N ILE A 36 1.93 -10.49 -8.98
CA ILE A 36 2.98 -9.68 -8.36
C ILE A 36 2.35 -8.63 -7.44
N ILE A 37 2.97 -8.46 -6.27
CA ILE A 37 2.75 -7.30 -5.40
C ILE A 37 4.04 -6.47 -5.43
N LEU A 38 3.98 -5.29 -6.06
CA LEU A 38 5.11 -4.36 -6.11
C LEU A 38 5.04 -3.41 -4.91
N VAL A 39 6.00 -3.51 -4.00
CA VAL A 39 6.11 -2.58 -2.86
C VAL A 39 6.87 -1.33 -3.30
N LEU A 40 6.15 -0.22 -3.39
CA LEU A 40 6.69 1.06 -3.86
C LEU A 40 7.36 1.84 -2.73
N ARG A 41 6.74 1.87 -1.55
CA ARG A 41 7.24 2.58 -0.37
C ARG A 41 6.84 1.91 0.93
N VAL A 42 7.71 2.00 1.92
CA VAL A 42 7.45 1.63 3.32
C VAL A 42 7.88 2.80 4.20
N GLY A 43 7.02 3.22 5.12
CA GLY A 43 7.34 4.32 6.05
C GLY A 43 6.72 4.10 7.42
N HIS A 44 7.37 4.61 8.46
CA HIS A 44 6.87 4.48 9.83
C HIS A 44 5.76 5.51 10.10
N HIS A 45 4.71 5.14 10.84
CA HIS A 45 3.55 6.01 11.06
C HIS A 45 3.88 7.33 11.78
N ARG A 46 4.98 7.36 12.56
CA ARG A 46 5.46 8.54 13.29
C ARG A 46 6.19 9.57 12.41
N GLU A 47 6.60 9.20 11.20
CA GLU A 47 7.26 10.12 10.27
C GLU A 47 6.26 10.97 9.47
N ILE A 48 4.95 10.76 9.63
CA ILE A 48 3.89 11.53 8.94
C ILE A 48 3.38 12.72 9.79
N TYR A 49 3.84 12.86 11.04
CA TYR A 49 3.54 14.01 11.91
C TYR A 49 4.80 14.71 12.44
N GLY A 50 5.95 14.47 11.80
CA GLY A 50 7.15 15.26 12.01
C GLY A 50 7.06 16.60 11.29
#